data_AF-A0A8J5XM69-F1
#
_entry.id   AF-A0A8J5XM69-F1
#
_cell.length_a   1.000
_cell.length_b   1.000
_cell.length_c   1.000
_cell.angle_alpha   90.00
_cell.angle_beta   90.00
_cell.angle_gamma   90.00
#
_symmetry.space_group_name_H-M   'P 1'
#
loop_
_entity.id
_entity.type
_entity.pdbx_description
1 polymer ?
#
loop_
_entity_poly.entity_id
_entity_poly.type
_entity_poly.pdbx_seq_one_letter_code
_entity_poly.pdbx_strand_id
1 'polypeptide(L)'
;MAGGGEFAWRCVVVGALALVAVRGGAVRTAVLHDHSHQLVPYRQGLAWQERAVAAHGRHAPRTDDARRAGGVDEGAGADRAMRDSLILLQHEPVLTLGTASTVDNILTPLERLPFDVVRTTRGGEVTYHGPGQLVAYPILDLQQSHTADLHWYLRTLEQVVIGALGDLGVRAGRVDGLTGVWVGERKLCAIGVKVSRWVTMHGLALNVRTDLADFRHIVPCGVRGRAVGSLHELVADVQVAHARDALVAHFAREFGIAAWEQPGAASLAPAAPPVAPARGVKGG
;
A
#
# COMPACT_ATOMS: atom_id res chain seq x y z
N MET A 1 -42.66 -2.98 -9.69
CA MET A 1 -41.91 -3.90 -8.81
C MET A 1 -40.77 -4.49 -9.62
N ALA A 2 -39.53 -4.27 -9.14
CA ALA A 2 -38.25 -4.82 -9.59
C ALA A 2 -37.83 -4.59 -11.07
N GLY A 3 -37.20 -3.44 -11.33
CA GLY A 3 -36.28 -3.30 -12.46
C GLY A 3 -34.92 -3.89 -12.06
N GLY A 4 -34.66 -5.13 -12.48
CA GLY A 4 -33.34 -5.75 -12.35
C GLY A 4 -32.38 -5.10 -13.33
N GLY A 5 -31.51 -4.22 -12.84
CA GLY A 5 -30.40 -3.68 -13.61
C GLY A 5 -29.39 -4.80 -13.88
N GLU A 6 -29.32 -5.23 -15.14
CA GLU A 6 -28.31 -6.18 -15.62
C GLU A 6 -26.94 -5.48 -15.60
N PHE A 7 -26.11 -5.83 -14.62
CA PHE A 7 -24.75 -5.29 -14.52
C PHE A 7 -23.87 -5.96 -15.59
N ALA A 8 -23.51 -5.20 -16.63
CA ALA A 8 -22.61 -5.69 -17.68
C ALA A 8 -21.18 -5.80 -17.15
N TRP A 9 -20.64 -7.02 -17.19
CA TRP A 9 -19.24 -7.31 -16.87
C TRP A 9 -18.40 -7.15 -18.14
N ARG A 10 -17.31 -6.37 -18.06
CA ARG A 10 -16.35 -6.24 -19.16
C ARG A 10 -15.07 -6.98 -18.83
N CYS A 11 -14.65 -7.83 -19.75
CA CYS A 11 -13.36 -8.52 -19.73
C CYS A 11 -12.27 -7.57 -20.25
N VAL A 12 -11.25 -7.30 -19.44
CA VAL A 12 -10.09 -6.49 -19.87
C VAL A 12 -8.80 -7.29 -19.72
N VAL A 13 -7.94 -7.20 -20.72
CA VAL A 13 -6.64 -7.90 -20.80
C VAL A 13 -5.60 -7.14 -19.99
N VAL A 14 -4.99 -7.80 -19.00
CA VAL A 14 -3.92 -7.24 -18.15
C VAL A 14 -2.56 -7.80 -18.58
N GLY A 15 -2.07 -7.42 -19.76
CA GLY A 15 -0.82 -7.98 -20.30
C GLY A 15 -0.85 -9.51 -20.38
N ALA A 16 0.28 -10.18 -20.11
CA ALA A 16 0.39 -11.65 -20.13
C ALA A 16 -0.32 -12.36 -18.96
N LEU A 17 -1.05 -11.63 -18.10
CA LEU A 17 -1.81 -12.18 -16.98
C LEU A 17 -3.30 -11.90 -17.17
N ALA A 18 -4.12 -12.79 -16.60
CA ALA A 18 -5.51 -13.10 -16.94
C ALA A 18 -6.49 -11.92 -17.17
N LEU A 19 -7.57 -12.22 -17.90
CA LEU A 19 -8.72 -11.32 -18.07
C LEU A 19 -9.38 -11.03 -16.71
N VAL A 20 -9.45 -9.76 -16.32
CA VAL A 20 -10.18 -9.33 -15.12
C VAL A 20 -11.54 -8.78 -15.54
N ALA A 21 -12.61 -9.30 -14.95
CA ALA A 21 -13.95 -8.76 -15.11
C ALA A 21 -14.13 -7.55 -14.19
N VAL A 22 -14.27 -6.36 -14.76
CA VAL A 22 -14.51 -5.12 -13.99
C VAL A 22 -16.01 -4.86 -13.91
N ARG A 23 -16.53 -4.53 -12.71
CA ARG A 23 -17.92 -4.08 -12.52
C ARG A 23 -18.13 -2.75 -13.24
N GLY A 24 -19.24 -2.63 -13.97
CA GLY A 24 -19.60 -1.47 -14.81
C GLY A 24 -19.29 -0.11 -14.15
N GLY A 25 -18.41 0.64 -14.82
CA GLY A 25 -17.90 1.96 -14.43
C GLY A 25 -16.91 2.46 -15.49
N ALA A 26 -16.42 3.70 -15.37
CA ALA A 26 -15.40 4.23 -16.27
C ALA A 26 -14.17 3.31 -16.27
N VAL A 27 -13.59 3.07 -17.46
CA VAL A 27 -12.37 2.29 -17.63
C VAL A 27 -11.22 3.05 -16.96
N ARG A 28 -10.79 2.60 -15.78
CA ARG A 28 -9.72 3.24 -15.01
C ARG A 28 -8.38 2.56 -15.26
N THR A 29 -7.36 3.34 -15.53
CA THR A 29 -5.97 2.89 -15.61
C THR A 29 -5.20 3.39 -14.39
N ALA A 30 -4.36 2.55 -13.79
CA ALA A 30 -3.51 2.91 -12.67
C ALA A 30 -2.05 2.54 -12.95
N VAL A 31 -1.11 3.16 -12.26
CA VAL A 31 0.32 2.88 -12.42
C VAL A 31 0.77 1.82 -11.42
N LEU A 32 1.45 0.77 -11.89
CA LEU A 32 2.02 -0.27 -11.02
C LEU A 32 3.54 -0.08 -10.91
N HIS A 33 4.02 0.27 -9.71
CA HIS A 33 5.45 0.30 -9.40
C HIS A 33 5.85 -1.01 -8.72
N ASP A 34 6.26 -2.01 -9.51
CA ASP A 34 6.68 -3.31 -8.97
C ASP A 34 8.17 -3.35 -8.61
N HIS A 35 8.44 -3.24 -7.32
CA HIS A 35 9.74 -3.43 -6.68
C HIS A 35 9.72 -4.64 -5.72
N SER A 36 8.75 -5.55 -5.88
CA SER A 36 8.56 -6.69 -4.97
C SER A 36 9.71 -7.71 -4.97
N HIS A 37 10.66 -7.61 -5.90
CA HIS A 37 11.84 -8.47 -6.00
C HIS A 37 13.08 -7.92 -5.27
N GLN A 38 13.03 -6.69 -4.74
CA GLN A 38 14.16 -6.04 -4.08
C GLN A 38 13.81 -5.58 -2.66
N LEU A 39 14.83 -5.53 -1.81
CA LEU A 39 14.74 -4.93 -0.49
C LEU A 39 14.96 -3.41 -0.62
N VAL A 40 14.07 -2.65 -0.01
CA VAL A 40 14.10 -1.18 -0.06
C VAL A 40 14.20 -0.65 1.37
N PRO A 41 15.16 0.24 1.68
CA PRO A 41 15.19 0.93 2.96
C PRO A 41 13.86 1.64 3.25
N TYR A 42 13.34 1.55 4.48
CA TYR A 42 11.99 2.04 4.80
C TYR A 42 11.79 3.51 4.45
N ARG A 43 12.78 4.37 4.77
CA ARG A 43 12.71 5.81 4.48
C ARG A 43 12.67 6.12 2.98
N GLN A 44 13.30 5.27 2.14
CA GLN A 44 13.23 5.42 0.69
C GLN A 44 11.82 5.11 0.18
N GLY A 45 11.21 4.01 0.65
CA GLY A 45 9.82 3.68 0.31
C GLY A 45 8.83 4.74 0.81
N LEU A 46 9.07 5.34 1.98
CA LEU A 46 8.28 6.46 2.49
C LEU A 46 8.38 7.69 1.57
N ALA A 47 9.59 8.04 1.15
CA ALA A 47 9.82 9.17 0.24
C ALA A 47 9.16 8.97 -1.14
N TRP A 48 9.05 7.73 -1.63
CA TRP A 48 8.28 7.43 -2.85
C TRP A 48 6.79 7.72 -2.68
N GLN A 49 6.21 7.28 -1.57
CA GLN A 49 4.80 7.55 -1.25
C GLN A 49 4.54 9.06 -1.13
N GLU A 50 5.40 9.80 -0.43
CA GLU A 50 5.26 11.25 -0.26
C GLU A 50 5.29 11.99 -1.60
N ARG A 51 6.18 11.57 -2.53
CA ARG A 51 6.23 12.14 -3.88
C ARG A 51 4.96 11.86 -4.67
N ALA A 52 4.44 10.63 -4.59
CA ALA A 52 3.20 10.23 -5.26
C ALA A 52 2.01 11.04 -4.71
N VAL A 53 1.84 11.10 -3.38
CA VAL A 53 0.78 11.89 -2.72
C VAL A 53 0.89 13.38 -3.08
N ALA A 54 2.08 13.96 -3.04
CA ALA A 54 2.29 15.38 -3.36
C ALA A 54 1.91 15.72 -4.81
N ALA A 55 2.00 14.75 -5.72
CA ALA A 55 1.60 14.96 -7.10
C ALA A 55 0.08 15.01 -7.31
N HIS A 56 -0.71 14.29 -6.52
CA HIS A 56 -2.17 14.47 -6.51
C HIS A 56 -2.55 15.88 -6.04
N GLY A 57 -1.86 16.39 -5.02
CA GLY A 57 -2.13 17.72 -4.44
C GLY A 57 -1.83 18.93 -5.34
N ARG A 58 -1.08 18.75 -6.45
CA ARG A 58 -0.79 19.82 -7.43
C ARG A 58 -1.87 19.99 -8.50
N HIS A 59 -2.82 19.06 -8.60
CA HIS A 59 -3.75 19.00 -9.73
C HIS A 59 -5.24 18.96 -9.32
N ALA A 60 -5.57 18.92 -8.02
CA ALA A 60 -6.96 19.04 -7.60
C ALA A 60 -7.38 20.52 -7.69
N PRO A 61 -8.41 20.89 -8.49
CA PRO A 61 -8.95 22.24 -8.48
C PRO A 61 -9.45 22.55 -7.07
N ARG A 62 -9.08 23.72 -6.52
CA ARG A 62 -9.74 24.25 -5.33
C ARG A 62 -11.19 24.54 -5.71
N THR A 63 -12.11 23.70 -5.25
CA THR A 63 -13.53 23.79 -5.58
C THR A 63 -14.16 25.13 -5.22
N ASP A 64 -13.51 25.93 -4.36
CA ASP A 64 -13.95 27.27 -3.98
C ASP A 64 -13.45 28.38 -4.95
N ASP A 65 -12.34 28.18 -5.66
CA ASP A 65 -11.75 29.19 -6.56
C ASP A 65 -12.32 29.08 -8.00
N ALA A 66 -12.76 27.90 -8.43
CA ALA A 66 -13.28 27.67 -9.78
C ALA A 66 -14.61 28.40 -10.09
N ARG A 67 -15.33 28.88 -9.06
CA ARG A 67 -16.55 29.70 -9.26
C ARG A 67 -16.27 31.18 -9.49
N ARG A 68 -15.03 31.66 -9.34
CA ARG A 68 -14.68 33.09 -9.43
C ARG A 68 -13.83 33.49 -10.64
N ALA A 69 -13.20 32.56 -11.33
CA ALA A 69 -12.32 32.87 -12.45
C ALA A 69 -12.99 32.55 -13.80
N GLY A 70 -13.81 33.49 -14.28
CA GLY A 70 -14.23 33.53 -15.68
C GLY A 70 -13.07 34.01 -16.56
N GLY A 71 -12.19 33.09 -16.95
CA GLY A 71 -11.06 33.37 -17.85
C GLY A 71 -10.69 32.14 -18.66
N VAL A 72 -10.91 32.21 -19.97
CA VAL A 72 -10.39 31.26 -20.96
C VAL A 72 -8.91 31.56 -21.15
N ASP A 73 -8.04 30.65 -20.70
CA ASP A 73 -6.65 30.56 -21.12
C ASP A 73 -6.47 29.24 -21.88
N GLU A 74 -6.59 29.32 -23.20
CA GLU A 74 -6.21 28.26 -24.12
C GLU A 74 -4.69 28.32 -24.32
N GLY A 75 -3.90 27.52 -23.59
CA GLY A 75 -2.45 27.54 -23.83
C GLY A 75 -1.48 26.81 -22.91
N ALA A 76 -1.89 26.13 -21.84
CA ALA A 76 -0.98 25.37 -20.98
C ALA A 76 -1.53 23.95 -20.72
N GLY A 77 -0.68 22.95 -20.94
CA GLY A 77 -0.97 21.52 -21.08
C GLY A 77 -2.10 20.96 -20.20
N ALA A 78 -2.95 20.16 -20.84
CA ALA A 78 -4.03 19.40 -20.22
C ALA A 78 -3.64 18.85 -18.84
N ASP A 79 -4.37 19.35 -17.85
CA ASP A 79 -4.55 18.92 -16.48
C ASP A 79 -4.25 17.43 -16.26
N ARG A 80 -3.00 17.10 -15.94
CA ARG A 80 -2.57 15.72 -15.70
C ARG A 80 -2.63 15.43 -14.21
N ALA A 81 -3.85 15.38 -13.66
CA ALA A 81 -4.08 14.78 -12.35
C ALA A 81 -3.29 13.46 -12.26
N MET A 82 -2.41 13.36 -11.25
CA MET A 82 -1.58 12.17 -11.09
C MET A 82 -2.51 10.97 -10.93
N ARG A 83 -2.32 9.94 -11.74
CA ARG A 83 -3.15 8.73 -11.75
C ARG A 83 -2.96 7.96 -10.45
N ASP A 84 -4.00 7.24 -10.05
CA ASP A 84 -3.89 6.25 -8.97
C ASP A 84 -2.71 5.32 -9.23
N SER A 85 -2.01 4.94 -8.16
CA SER A 85 -0.84 4.09 -8.25
C SER A 85 -0.78 3.06 -7.13
N LEU A 86 -0.10 1.94 -7.43
CA LEU A 86 0.20 0.88 -6.47
C LEU A 86 1.71 0.66 -6.46
N ILE A 87 2.33 0.85 -5.29
CA ILE A 87 3.75 0.56 -5.10
C ILE A 87 3.87 -0.76 -4.35
N LEU A 88 4.53 -1.75 -4.95
CA LEU A 88 4.80 -3.05 -4.33
C LEU A 88 6.29 -3.18 -4.04
N LEU A 89 6.66 -3.60 -2.84
CA LEU A 89 8.06 -3.78 -2.46
C LEU A 89 8.21 -4.75 -1.29
N GLN A 90 9.47 -5.03 -0.95
CA GLN A 90 9.85 -5.58 0.34
C GLN A 90 10.74 -4.57 1.06
N HIS A 91 10.70 -4.54 2.38
CA HIS A 91 11.60 -3.70 3.17
C HIS A 91 12.77 -4.49 3.71
N GLU A 92 13.92 -3.81 3.86
CA GLU A 92 14.93 -4.24 4.82
C GLU A 92 14.30 -4.32 6.24
N PRO A 93 14.84 -5.15 7.14
CA PRO A 93 14.29 -5.28 8.50
C PRO A 93 14.12 -3.92 9.18
N VAL A 94 12.93 -3.64 9.71
CA VAL A 94 12.57 -2.37 10.34
C VAL A 94 11.36 -2.53 11.27
N LEU A 95 11.37 -1.82 12.40
CA LEU A 95 10.14 -1.56 13.16
C LEU A 95 9.58 -0.19 12.80
N THR A 96 8.28 -0.15 12.54
CA THR A 96 7.58 1.11 12.31
C THR A 96 6.57 1.34 13.42
N LEU A 97 6.55 2.55 13.96
CA LEU A 97 5.61 2.94 15.00
C LEU A 97 4.58 3.89 14.39
N GLY A 98 3.33 3.44 14.29
CA GLY A 98 2.22 4.26 13.85
C GLY A 98 1.81 5.33 14.86
N THR A 99 0.75 6.06 14.54
CA THR A 99 0.28 7.20 15.36
C THR A 99 -0.27 6.81 16.72
N ALA A 100 -0.77 5.58 16.88
CA ALA A 100 -1.25 5.07 18.17
C ALA A 100 -0.12 4.43 19.03
N SER A 101 1.03 4.17 18.41
CA SER A 101 2.11 3.40 19.05
C SER A 101 2.86 4.17 20.12
N THR A 102 3.07 3.54 21.27
CA THR A 102 4.09 3.96 22.24
C THR A 102 5.34 3.09 22.12
N VAL A 103 6.43 3.52 22.76
CA VAL A 103 7.66 2.71 22.84
C VAL A 103 7.51 1.50 23.76
N ASP A 104 6.49 1.49 24.63
CA ASP A 104 6.21 0.38 25.55
C ASP A 104 5.79 -0.90 24.82
N ASN A 105 5.34 -0.76 23.57
CA ASN A 105 5.04 -1.90 22.70
C ASN A 105 6.31 -2.52 22.09
N ILE A 106 7.50 -2.02 22.42
CA ILE A 106 8.79 -2.63 22.06
C ILE A 106 9.32 -3.36 23.29
N LEU A 107 9.47 -4.68 23.15
CA LEU A 107 9.87 -5.58 24.24
C LEU A 107 11.38 -5.68 24.40
N THR A 108 12.13 -5.35 23.36
CA THR A 108 13.60 -5.34 23.37
C THR A 108 14.11 -3.90 23.50
N PRO A 109 15.08 -3.61 24.38
CA PRO A 109 15.67 -2.28 24.46
C PRO A 109 16.15 -1.79 23.09
N LEU A 110 15.92 -0.51 22.79
CA LEU A 110 16.15 0.06 21.46
C LEU A 110 17.60 -0.13 20.98
N GLU A 111 18.54 0.01 21.89
CA GLU A 111 19.98 -0.18 21.66
C GLU A 111 20.41 -1.63 21.39
N ARG A 112 19.49 -2.60 21.61
CA ARG A 112 19.72 -4.03 21.37
C ARG A 112 18.95 -4.58 20.17
N LEU A 113 18.17 -3.74 19.50
CA LEU A 113 17.46 -4.14 18.28
C LEU A 113 18.45 -4.31 17.12
N PRO A 114 18.32 -5.36 16.31
CA PRO A 114 19.20 -5.59 15.17
C PRO A 114 18.82 -4.73 13.94
N PHE A 115 17.79 -3.89 14.04
CA PHE A 115 17.26 -3.08 12.94
C PHE A 115 16.70 -1.74 13.42
N ASP A 116 16.50 -0.85 12.45
CA ASP A 116 16.02 0.51 12.66
C ASP A 116 14.59 0.55 13.22
N VAL A 117 14.33 1.61 14.01
CA VAL A 117 13.01 1.95 14.53
C VAL A 117 12.59 3.30 13.94
N VAL A 118 11.46 3.33 13.22
CA VAL A 118 10.98 4.51 12.51
C VAL A 118 9.57 4.91 12.96
N ARG A 119 9.42 6.12 13.50
CA ARG A 119 8.11 6.74 13.72
C ARG A 119 7.50 7.14 12.38
N THR A 120 6.24 6.80 12.16
CA THR A 120 5.51 7.07 10.91
C THR A 120 4.12 7.64 11.19
N THR A 121 3.45 8.09 10.13
CA THR A 121 2.14 8.75 10.21
C THR A 121 0.97 7.83 9.85
N ARG A 122 1.22 6.54 9.61
CA ARG A 122 0.14 5.55 9.43
C ARG A 122 -0.64 5.36 10.73
N GLY A 123 -1.92 5.04 10.59
CA GLY A 123 -2.72 4.54 11.71
C GLY A 123 -2.17 3.22 12.27
N GLY A 124 -2.61 2.92 13.49
CA GLY A 124 -2.29 1.68 14.20
C GLY A 124 -1.02 1.73 15.03
N GLU A 125 -0.69 0.57 15.59
CA GLU A 125 0.38 0.34 16.56
C GLU A 125 1.73 0.06 15.88
N VAL A 126 2.73 -0.37 16.66
CA VAL A 126 4.00 -0.89 16.16
C VAL A 126 3.80 -2.12 15.25
N THR A 127 4.60 -2.23 14.19
CA THR A 127 4.71 -3.46 13.37
C THR A 127 6.13 -3.65 12.86
N TYR A 128 6.44 -4.87 12.46
CA TYR A 128 7.68 -5.23 11.76
C TYR A 128 7.45 -5.32 10.24
N HIS A 129 8.47 -4.91 9.49
CA HIS A 129 8.64 -5.23 8.07
C HIS A 129 10.03 -5.80 7.83
N GLY A 130 10.15 -6.70 6.84
CA GLY A 130 11.42 -7.33 6.50
C GLY A 130 11.33 -8.21 5.26
N PRO A 131 12.43 -8.92 4.91
CA PRO A 131 12.49 -9.82 3.78
C PRO A 131 11.40 -10.90 3.83
N GLY A 132 10.82 -11.23 2.68
CA GLY A 132 9.71 -12.17 2.55
C GLY A 132 8.34 -11.56 2.85
N GLN A 133 8.25 -10.31 3.33
CA GLN A 133 6.99 -9.60 3.51
C GLN A 133 6.66 -8.76 2.28
N LEU A 134 5.53 -9.04 1.62
CA LEU A 134 5.05 -8.22 0.53
C LEU A 134 4.33 -7.00 1.09
N VAL A 135 4.87 -5.81 0.83
CA VAL A 135 4.28 -4.53 1.24
C VAL A 135 3.67 -3.87 0.02
N ALA A 136 2.45 -3.36 0.17
CA ALA A 136 1.75 -2.62 -0.86
C ALA A 136 1.32 -1.25 -0.35
N TYR A 137 1.64 -0.21 -1.11
CA TYR A 137 1.24 1.18 -0.86
C TYR A 137 0.33 1.66 -1.99
N PRO A 138 -1.00 1.53 -1.84
CA PRO A 138 -1.96 2.12 -2.75
C PRO A 138 -2.01 3.63 -2.50
N ILE A 139 -1.66 4.42 -3.50
CA ILE A 139 -1.78 5.89 -3.51
C ILE A 139 -2.94 6.21 -4.45
N LEU A 140 -4.12 6.36 -3.85
CA LEU A 140 -5.40 6.47 -4.54
C LEU A 140 -6.09 7.78 -4.15
N ASP A 141 -6.74 8.44 -5.11
CA ASP A 141 -7.67 9.53 -4.82
C ASP A 141 -9.08 8.97 -4.58
N LEU A 142 -9.46 8.84 -3.31
CA LEU A 142 -10.75 8.26 -2.93
C LEU A 142 -11.94 9.13 -3.33
N GLN A 143 -11.75 10.45 -3.45
CA GLN A 143 -12.83 11.37 -3.76
C GLN A 143 -13.09 11.44 -5.27
N GLN A 144 -12.03 11.47 -6.08
CA GLN A 144 -12.15 11.58 -7.53
C GLN A 144 -12.32 10.21 -8.18
N SER A 145 -11.52 9.23 -7.76
CA SER A 145 -11.48 7.93 -8.42
C SER A 145 -12.42 6.92 -7.79
N HIS A 146 -12.75 6.99 -6.50
CA HIS A 146 -13.43 5.90 -5.80
C HIS A 146 -14.62 6.37 -4.93
N THR A 147 -14.66 5.91 -3.68
CA THR A 147 -15.67 6.30 -2.68
C THR A 147 -14.95 7.00 -1.54
N ALA A 148 -15.35 8.23 -1.24
CA ALA A 148 -14.84 9.03 -0.12
C ALA A 148 -15.33 8.48 1.24
N ASP A 149 -14.96 7.25 1.54
CA ASP A 149 -15.29 6.53 2.77
C ASP A 149 -14.09 5.67 3.21
N LEU A 150 -13.55 5.98 4.38
CA LEU A 150 -12.39 5.28 4.95
C LEU A 150 -12.74 3.85 5.40
N HIS A 151 -13.95 3.60 5.88
CA HIS A 151 -14.39 2.25 6.25
C HIS A 151 -14.50 1.38 5.01
N TRP A 152 -15.13 1.90 3.95
CA TRP A 152 -15.16 1.22 2.65
C TRP A 152 -13.74 0.89 2.18
N TYR A 153 -12.83 1.87 2.16
CA TYR A 153 -11.46 1.67 1.70
C TYR A 153 -10.73 0.57 2.49
N LEU A 154 -10.80 0.59 3.81
CA LEU A 154 -10.19 -0.44 4.66
C LEU A 154 -10.79 -1.83 4.41
N ARG A 155 -12.12 -1.94 4.29
CA ARG A 155 -12.79 -3.22 3.99
C ARG A 155 -12.45 -3.73 2.59
N THR A 156 -12.26 -2.85 1.63
CA THR A 156 -11.81 -3.17 0.27
C THR A 156 -10.37 -3.69 0.27
N LEU A 157 -9.45 -3.06 1.01
CA LEU A 157 -8.08 -3.57 1.17
C LEU A 157 -8.05 -4.98 1.80
N GLU A 158 -8.86 -5.21 2.84
CA GLU A 158 -9.01 -6.55 3.41
C GLU A 158 -9.55 -7.54 2.38
N GLN A 159 -10.51 -7.12 1.54
CA GLN A 159 -11.10 -7.97 0.51
C GLN A 159 -10.09 -8.36 -0.57
N VAL A 160 -9.21 -7.42 -0.96
CA VAL A 160 -8.11 -7.70 -1.90
C VAL A 160 -7.24 -8.84 -1.38
N VAL A 161 -6.82 -8.75 -0.12
CA VAL A 161 -5.94 -9.76 0.48
C VAL A 161 -6.68 -11.09 0.68
N ILE A 162 -7.94 -11.06 1.12
CA ILE A 162 -8.76 -12.28 1.28
C ILE A 162 -8.92 -13.00 -0.06
N GLY A 163 -9.22 -12.27 -1.13
CA GLY A 163 -9.33 -12.84 -2.47
C GLY A 163 -8.00 -13.42 -2.95
N ALA A 164 -6.90 -12.67 -2.80
CA ALA A 164 -5.58 -13.12 -3.21
C ALA A 164 -5.13 -14.39 -2.46
N LEU A 165 -5.43 -14.50 -1.17
CA LEU A 165 -5.18 -15.71 -0.38
C LEU A 165 -6.09 -16.86 -0.83
N GLY A 166 -7.33 -16.58 -1.21
CA GLY A 166 -8.27 -17.57 -1.77
C GLY A 166 -7.75 -18.24 -3.04
N ASP A 167 -7.15 -17.47 -3.96
CA ASP A 167 -6.54 -18.00 -5.18
C ASP A 167 -5.34 -18.93 -4.89
N LEU A 168 -4.69 -18.73 -3.74
CA LEU A 168 -3.59 -19.55 -3.24
C LEU A 168 -4.07 -20.70 -2.34
N GLY A 169 -5.38 -20.97 -2.28
CA GLY A 169 -5.97 -22.06 -1.52
C GLY A 169 -6.12 -21.79 -0.02
N VAL A 170 -5.95 -20.54 0.43
CA VAL A 170 -5.99 -20.17 1.85
C VAL A 170 -7.30 -19.47 2.18
N ARG A 171 -8.09 -20.07 3.09
CA ARG A 171 -9.30 -19.47 3.63
C ARG A 171 -8.93 -18.43 4.70
N ALA A 172 -8.91 -17.16 4.29
CA ALA A 172 -8.69 -16.03 5.18
C ALA A 172 -9.97 -15.22 5.43
N GLY A 173 -9.97 -14.41 6.48
CA GLY A 173 -11.11 -13.59 6.86
C GLY A 173 -10.74 -12.35 7.66
N ARG A 174 -11.79 -11.71 8.19
CA ARG A 174 -11.71 -10.53 9.06
C ARG A 174 -12.01 -10.98 10.49
N VAL A 175 -11.45 -10.27 11.45
CA VAL A 175 -11.84 -10.37 12.86
C VAL A 175 -12.47 -9.04 13.27
N ASP A 176 -13.65 -9.10 13.89
CA ASP A 176 -14.35 -7.88 14.27
C ASP A 176 -13.52 -7.01 15.24
N GLY A 177 -13.58 -5.71 15.05
CA GLY A 177 -12.75 -4.73 15.75
C GLY A 177 -11.25 -4.76 15.45
N LEU A 178 -10.74 -5.69 14.64
CA LEU A 178 -9.31 -5.87 14.42
C LEU A 178 -8.91 -5.82 12.94
N THR A 179 -8.51 -4.62 12.51
CA THR A 179 -8.08 -4.36 11.13
C THR A 179 -6.93 -5.28 10.69
N GLY A 180 -7.08 -5.84 9.50
CA GLY A 180 -6.13 -6.77 8.88
C GLY A 180 -6.81 -8.06 8.43
N VAL A 181 -6.01 -8.97 7.86
CA VAL A 181 -6.49 -10.26 7.36
C VAL A 181 -5.89 -11.41 8.15
N TRP A 182 -6.75 -12.37 8.47
CA TRP A 182 -6.51 -13.40 9.48
C TRP A 182 -6.78 -14.80 8.93
N VAL A 183 -6.04 -15.79 9.41
CA VAL A 183 -6.30 -17.22 9.22
C VAL A 183 -6.37 -17.87 10.59
N GLY A 184 -7.56 -18.34 10.97
CA GLY A 184 -7.84 -18.69 12.35
C GLY A 184 -7.57 -17.49 13.27
N GLU A 185 -6.72 -17.67 14.26
CA GLU A 185 -6.33 -16.62 15.21
C GLU A 185 -5.05 -15.86 14.82
N ARG A 186 -4.43 -16.21 13.68
CA ARG A 186 -3.15 -15.63 13.24
C ARG A 186 -3.36 -14.50 12.24
N LYS A 187 -2.75 -13.34 12.49
CA LYS A 187 -2.74 -12.23 11.52
C LYS A 187 -1.70 -12.51 10.44
N LEU A 188 -2.14 -12.63 9.20
CA LEU A 188 -1.25 -12.79 8.04
C LEU A 188 -0.94 -11.45 7.38
N CYS A 189 -1.87 -10.49 7.42
CA CYS A 189 -1.68 -9.19 6.81
C CYS A 189 -2.05 -8.06 7.76
N ALA A 190 -1.09 -7.17 8.01
CA ALA A 190 -1.34 -5.91 8.70
C ALA A 190 -1.80 -4.85 7.70
N ILE A 191 -2.75 -4.01 8.11
CA ILE A 191 -3.22 -2.88 7.32
C ILE A 191 -3.17 -1.64 8.21
N GLY A 192 -2.47 -0.61 7.73
CA GLY A 192 -2.30 0.66 8.41
C GLY A 192 -2.13 1.75 7.37
N VAL A 193 -3.09 2.67 7.32
CA VAL A 193 -3.17 3.71 6.28
C VAL A 193 -3.15 5.10 6.89
N LYS A 194 -2.85 6.09 6.06
CA LYS A 194 -3.14 7.50 6.29
C LYS A 194 -3.92 8.01 5.08
N VAL A 195 -4.89 8.88 5.32
CA VAL A 195 -5.59 9.59 4.25
C VAL A 195 -5.48 11.08 4.51
N SER A 196 -5.10 11.84 3.49
CA SER A 196 -5.05 13.31 3.55
C SER A 196 -5.66 13.88 2.29
N ARG A 197 -6.66 14.77 2.43
CA ARG A 197 -7.44 15.30 1.30
C ARG A 197 -7.94 14.19 0.37
N TRP A 198 -8.42 13.09 0.97
CA TRP A 198 -8.87 11.88 0.27
C TRP A 198 -7.82 11.11 -0.55
N VAL A 199 -6.55 11.50 -0.49
CA VAL A 199 -5.45 10.74 -1.07
C VAL A 199 -4.87 9.78 -0.04
N THR A 200 -4.75 8.50 -0.40
CA THR A 200 -4.26 7.44 0.49
C THR A 200 -2.74 7.37 0.52
N MET A 201 -2.20 6.90 1.64
CA MET A 201 -0.78 6.66 1.89
C MET A 201 -0.64 5.48 2.87
N HIS A 202 0.53 4.84 2.87
CA HIS A 202 0.78 3.54 3.50
C HIS A 202 -0.12 2.49 2.86
N GLY A 203 -0.56 1.48 3.59
CA GLY A 203 -1.31 0.38 2.98
C GLY A 203 -1.29 -0.87 3.80
N LEU A 204 -0.78 -1.95 3.20
CA LEU A 204 -0.81 -3.29 3.76
C LEU A 204 0.54 -3.97 3.71
N ALA A 205 0.75 -4.94 4.59
CA ALA A 205 1.95 -5.76 4.69
C ALA A 205 1.54 -7.22 4.90
N LEU A 206 1.68 -8.03 3.86
CA LEU A 206 1.34 -9.46 3.85
C LEU A 206 2.59 -10.30 4.15
N ASN A 207 2.51 -11.12 5.18
CA ASN A 207 3.59 -12.03 5.52
C ASN A 207 3.62 -13.23 4.57
N VAL A 208 4.45 -13.20 3.53
CA VAL A 208 4.51 -14.30 2.54
C VAL A 208 5.51 -15.36 2.98
N ARG A 209 6.79 -14.97 3.08
CA ARG A 209 7.91 -15.78 3.57
C ARG A 209 8.65 -15.08 4.72
N THR A 210 7.98 -14.15 5.39
CA THR A 210 8.56 -13.33 6.47
C THR A 210 9.06 -14.21 7.60
N ASP A 211 10.27 -13.94 8.09
CA ASP A 211 10.71 -14.52 9.36
C ASP A 211 9.89 -13.90 10.50
N LEU A 212 9.07 -14.73 11.15
CA LEU A 212 8.20 -14.29 12.22
C LEU A 212 8.94 -14.12 13.55
N ALA A 213 10.20 -14.58 13.65
CA ALA A 213 11.01 -14.43 14.86
C ALA A 213 11.16 -12.95 15.26
N ASP A 214 11.23 -12.03 14.30
CA ASP A 214 11.40 -10.60 14.58
C ASP A 214 10.18 -9.95 15.22
N PHE A 215 8.99 -10.55 15.10
CA PHE A 215 7.80 -10.07 15.81
C PHE A 215 7.91 -10.26 17.34
N ARG A 216 8.83 -11.10 17.84
CA ARG A 216 9.09 -11.26 19.29
C ARG A 216 9.58 -9.98 19.96
N HIS A 217 10.10 -9.04 19.18
CA HIS A 217 10.63 -7.77 19.68
C HIS A 217 9.52 -6.77 20.02
N ILE A 218 8.27 -7.07 19.69
CA ILE A 218 7.14 -6.13 19.83
C ILE A 218 5.88 -6.80 20.40
N VAL A 219 4.96 -5.98 20.91
CA VAL A 219 3.57 -6.35 21.16
C VAL A 219 2.74 -5.85 19.98
N PRO A 220 2.49 -6.69 18.95
CA PRO A 220 1.76 -6.24 17.77
C PRO A 220 0.31 -5.90 18.12
N CYS A 221 -0.20 -4.82 17.55
CA CYS A 221 -1.60 -4.37 17.71
C CYS A 221 -2.03 -4.04 19.16
N GLY A 222 -1.09 -3.86 20.11
CA GLY A 222 -1.40 -3.47 21.49
C GLY A 222 -2.18 -4.51 22.31
N VAL A 223 -2.46 -5.69 21.73
CA VAL A 223 -3.22 -6.77 22.39
C VAL A 223 -2.30 -7.97 22.58
N ARG A 224 -2.00 -8.28 23.85
CA ARG A 224 -1.24 -9.49 24.21
C ARG A 224 -2.05 -10.74 23.84
N GLY A 225 -1.39 -11.74 23.25
CA GLY A 225 -1.96 -13.06 23.02
C GLY A 225 -2.48 -13.35 21.61
N ARG A 226 -2.30 -12.45 20.62
CA ARG A 226 -2.63 -12.74 19.22
C ARG A 226 -1.36 -12.97 18.40
N ALA A 227 -1.29 -14.13 17.77
CA ALA A 227 -0.15 -14.53 16.96
C ALA A 227 -0.19 -13.88 15.57
N VAL A 228 0.99 -13.70 14.99
CA VAL A 228 1.15 -13.46 13.56
C VAL A 228 1.38 -14.80 12.86
N GLY A 229 1.06 -14.86 11.57
CA GLY A 229 1.33 -16.02 10.72
C GLY A 229 1.94 -15.60 9.40
N SER A 230 2.42 -16.57 8.63
CA SER A 230 2.98 -16.35 7.30
C SER A 230 2.46 -17.38 6.31
N LEU A 231 2.29 -16.96 5.05
CA LEU A 231 1.73 -17.79 4.00
C LEU A 231 2.54 -19.07 3.75
N HIS A 232 3.87 -19.02 3.88
CA HIS A 232 4.75 -20.18 3.71
C HIS A 232 4.52 -21.28 4.75
N GLU A 233 3.86 -20.99 5.88
CA GLU A 233 3.45 -22.00 6.86
C GLU A 233 2.21 -22.79 6.39
N LEU A 234 1.49 -22.26 5.40
CA LEU A 234 0.18 -22.77 4.94
C LEU A 234 0.22 -23.31 3.51
N VAL A 235 1.12 -22.77 2.67
CA VAL A 235 1.23 -23.11 1.25
C VAL A 235 2.68 -23.46 0.95
N ALA A 236 2.92 -24.72 0.60
CA ALA A 236 4.24 -25.21 0.21
C ALA A 236 4.77 -24.43 -1.01
N ASP A 237 6.09 -24.18 -1.02
CA ASP A 237 6.81 -23.52 -2.12
C ASP A 237 6.32 -22.13 -2.53
N VAL A 238 5.45 -21.49 -1.74
CA VAL A 238 4.95 -20.14 -2.04
C VAL A 238 6.09 -19.13 -2.10
N GLN A 239 6.09 -18.30 -3.15
CA GLN A 239 7.03 -17.23 -3.38
C GLN A 239 6.33 -15.88 -3.27
N VAL A 240 7.11 -14.82 -2.99
CA VAL A 240 6.60 -13.44 -2.99
C VAL A 240 5.92 -13.09 -4.32
N ALA A 241 6.45 -13.60 -5.44
CA ALA A 241 5.88 -13.41 -6.77
C ALA A 241 4.43 -13.95 -6.90
N HIS A 242 4.13 -15.12 -6.32
CA HIS A 242 2.77 -15.69 -6.35
C HIS A 242 1.78 -14.80 -5.60
N ALA A 243 2.18 -14.32 -4.41
CA ALA A 243 1.36 -13.40 -3.62
C ALA A 243 1.21 -12.04 -4.32
N ARG A 244 2.27 -11.54 -4.97
CA ARG A 244 2.24 -10.30 -5.75
C ARG A 244 1.23 -10.40 -6.90
N ASP A 245 1.29 -11.45 -7.72
CA ASP A 245 0.41 -11.59 -8.88
C ASP A 245 -1.06 -11.66 -8.47
N ALA A 246 -1.36 -12.48 -7.45
CA ALA A 246 -2.71 -12.55 -6.88
C ALA A 246 -3.16 -11.19 -6.34
N LEU A 247 -2.32 -10.50 -5.57
CA LEU A 247 -2.64 -9.21 -4.98
C LEU A 247 -2.90 -8.13 -6.04
N VAL A 248 -2.10 -8.06 -7.12
CA VAL A 248 -2.32 -7.14 -8.26
C VAL A 248 -3.65 -7.40 -8.96
N ALA A 249 -3.98 -8.68 -9.20
CA ALA A 249 -5.24 -9.06 -9.84
C ALA A 249 -6.44 -8.68 -8.96
N HIS A 250 -6.36 -8.91 -7.66
CA HIS A 250 -7.44 -8.56 -6.73
C HIS A 250 -7.54 -7.05 -6.50
N PHE A 251 -6.44 -6.30 -6.47
CA PHE A 251 -6.49 -4.83 -6.49
C PHE A 251 -7.25 -4.34 -7.71
N ALA A 252 -6.94 -4.89 -8.89
CA ALA A 252 -7.62 -4.50 -10.12
C ALA A 252 -9.13 -4.78 -10.06
N ARG A 253 -9.51 -5.95 -9.57
CA ARG A 253 -10.91 -6.34 -9.42
C ARG A 253 -11.66 -5.46 -8.42
N GLU A 254 -11.13 -5.30 -7.21
CA GLU A 254 -11.84 -4.62 -6.11
C GLU A 254 -11.90 -3.10 -6.28
N PHE A 255 -10.88 -2.49 -6.87
CA PHE A 255 -10.85 -1.05 -7.15
C PHE A 255 -11.34 -0.70 -8.57
N GLY A 256 -11.65 -1.71 -9.39
CA GLY A 256 -12.12 -1.54 -10.75
C GLY A 256 -11.10 -0.86 -11.67
N ILE A 257 -9.85 -1.32 -11.60
CA ILE A 257 -8.74 -0.92 -12.47
C ILE A 257 -8.73 -1.87 -13.65
N ALA A 258 -8.88 -1.32 -14.85
CA ALA A 258 -8.95 -2.08 -16.09
C ALA A 258 -7.57 -2.45 -16.64
N ALA A 259 -6.55 -1.60 -16.43
CA ALA A 259 -5.19 -1.87 -16.85
C ALA A 259 -4.16 -1.24 -15.91
N TRP A 260 -3.03 -1.93 -15.75
CA TRP A 260 -1.85 -1.41 -15.08
C TRP A 260 -0.87 -0.88 -16.09
N GLU A 261 -0.52 0.40 -15.96
CA GLU A 261 0.55 1.00 -16.72
C GLU A 261 1.88 0.83 -15.99
N GLN A 262 2.94 0.60 -16.75
CA GLN A 262 4.28 0.62 -16.22
C GLN A 262 4.75 2.06 -16.07
N PRO A 263 5.46 2.40 -14.97
CA PRO A 263 5.99 3.74 -14.80
C PRO A 263 6.96 4.09 -15.92
N GLY A 264 6.90 5.34 -16.39
CA GLY A 264 8.00 5.88 -17.18
C GLY A 264 9.30 5.90 -16.37
N ALA A 265 10.46 5.85 -17.04
CA ALA A 265 11.79 5.69 -16.41
C ALA A 265 12.10 6.66 -15.25
N ALA A 266 11.41 7.81 -15.16
CA ALA A 266 11.62 8.83 -14.13
C ALA A 266 10.61 8.79 -12.96
N SER A 267 9.60 7.92 -12.97
CA SER A 267 8.41 8.10 -12.12
C SER A 267 8.65 7.96 -10.60
N LEU A 268 9.67 7.20 -10.18
CA LEU A 268 10.07 7.02 -8.77
C LEU A 268 11.60 6.90 -8.61
N ALA A 269 12.38 7.47 -9.54
CA ALA A 269 13.84 7.40 -9.47
C ALA A 269 14.35 7.79 -8.06
N PRO A 270 15.38 7.09 -7.53
CA PRO A 270 15.95 7.44 -6.24
C PRO A 270 16.35 8.91 -6.25
N ALA A 271 16.09 9.62 -5.15
CA ALA A 271 16.69 10.93 -4.97
C ALA A 271 18.22 10.73 -5.02
N ALA A 272 18.93 11.60 -5.75
CA ALA A 272 20.38 11.60 -5.70
C ALA A 272 20.84 11.60 -4.23
N PRO A 273 21.85 10.81 -3.86
CA PRO A 273 22.34 10.81 -2.49
C PRO A 273 22.67 12.24 -2.08
N PRO A 274 22.40 12.64 -0.82
CA PRO A 274 22.77 13.97 -0.35
C PRO A 274 24.27 14.15 -0.58
N VAL A 275 24.64 15.20 -1.32
CA VAL A 275 26.04 15.59 -1.49
C VAL A 275 26.57 15.87 -0.09
N ALA A 276 27.49 15.03 0.38
CA ALA A 276 28.13 15.25 1.67
C ALA A 276 28.77 16.65 1.65
N PRO A 277 28.59 17.47 2.70
CA PRO A 277 29.24 18.77 2.75
C PRO A 277 30.75 18.54 2.63
N ALA A 278 31.37 19.22 1.67
CA ALA A 278 32.81 19.20 1.50
C ALA A 278 33.45 19.48 2.86
N ARG A 279 34.27 18.55 3.35
CA ARG A 279 35.07 18.78 4.56
C ARG A 279 35.96 19.97 4.26
N GLY A 280 35.56 21.14 4.76
CA GLY A 280 36.39 22.34 4.74
C GLY A 280 37.68 22.00 5.48
N VAL A 281 38.77 21.91 4.73
CA VAL A 281 40.13 21.91 5.28
C VAL A 281 40.28 23.25 5.99
N LYS A 282 40.25 23.25 7.32
CA LYS A 282 40.77 24.38 8.09
C LYS A 282 42.29 24.34 7.91
N GLY A 283 42.82 25.35 7.22
CA GLY A 283 44.24 25.59 7.06
C GLY A 283 44.94 25.73 8.42
N GLY A 284 46.20 25.31 8.43
CA GLY A 284 47.16 25.62 9.51
C GLY A 284 47.71 27.04 9.42
#